data_AF-R9IDZ0-F1
#
_entry.id   AF-R9IDZ0-F1
#
_cell.length_a   1.000
_cell.length_b   1.000
_cell.length_c   1.000
_cell.angle_alpha   90.00
_cell.angle_beta   90.00
_cell.angle_gamma   90.00
#
_symmetry.space_group_name_H-M   'P 1'
#
loop_
_entity.id
_entity.type
_entity.pdbx_description
1 polymer ?
#
loop_
_entity_poly.entity_id
_entity_poly.type
_entity_poly.pdbx_seq_one_letter_code
_entity_poly.pdbx_strand_id
1 'polypeptide(L)'
;MDRLKQVSEGQGDILASYSYNPSGGLCRLQYGNGIQTEYGYNDSGTLSSLVTVTKQGQVLLNFDYAYDGNGNCIQKSGAPYQNTYTYDCMNRLLEAVQDGKTEKYTYDLAGKRLKKESGRKTEIYEYNAKNQLTGIQSEERTIQYHYDPQGNLLEELGRTWKKRYAYDIY
;
A
#
# COMPACT_ATOMS: atom_id res chain seq x y z
N MET A 1 -0.92 26.77 13.01
CA MET A 1 -1.06 25.31 12.93
C MET A 1 0.20 24.72 13.52
N ASP A 2 0.06 24.00 14.62
CA ASP A 2 1.20 23.36 15.28
C ASP A 2 1.53 22.06 14.56
N ARG A 3 2.80 21.88 14.22
CA ARG A 3 3.30 20.67 13.56
C ARG A 3 4.47 20.10 14.33
N LEU A 4 4.56 18.78 14.34
CA LEU A 4 5.66 18.07 14.97
C LEU A 4 6.98 18.51 14.34
N LYS A 5 7.84 19.16 15.12
CA LYS A 5 9.17 19.61 14.66
C LYS A 5 10.26 18.61 15.03
N GLN A 6 10.07 17.87 16.12
CA GLN A 6 11.10 17.03 16.70
C GLN A 6 10.51 15.96 17.62
N VAL A 7 11.16 14.80 17.65
CA VAL A 7 10.95 13.74 18.64
C VAL A 7 12.30 13.47 19.30
N SER A 8 12.32 13.39 20.63
CA SER A 8 13.51 13.11 21.42
C SER A 8 13.21 12.12 22.54
N GLU A 9 14.21 11.36 22.97
CA GLU A 9 14.15 10.46 24.11
C GLU A 9 15.13 10.90 25.20
N GLY A 10 14.77 10.64 26.46
CA GLY A 10 15.62 10.92 27.62
C GLY A 10 16.06 12.38 27.75
N GLN A 11 17.35 12.58 28.01
CA GLN A 11 17.96 13.90 28.28
C GLN A 11 18.34 14.70 27.02
N GLY A 12 17.67 14.45 25.88
CA GLY A 12 17.81 15.29 24.68
C GLY A 12 18.30 14.58 23.42
N ASP A 13 18.37 13.25 23.43
CA ASP A 13 18.74 12.47 22.25
C ASP A 13 17.64 12.62 21.19
N ILE A 14 17.97 13.27 20.08
CA ILE A 14 17.03 13.52 19.00
C ILE A 14 16.82 12.22 18.23
N LEU A 15 15.60 11.70 18.25
CA LEU A 15 15.21 10.54 17.46
C LEU A 15 14.84 10.93 16.03
N ALA A 16 14.16 12.06 15.86
CA ALA A 16 13.78 12.60 14.56
C ALA A 16 13.56 14.12 14.59
N SER A 17 13.84 14.81 13.48
CA SER A 17 13.47 16.20 13.23
C SER A 17 12.76 16.36 11.88
N TYR A 18 11.85 17.33 11.81
CA TYR A 18 10.92 17.52 10.70
C TYR A 18 10.96 18.99 10.25
N SER A 19 11.04 19.20 8.94
CA SER A 19 10.95 20.52 8.31
C SER A 19 9.82 20.54 7.30
N TYR A 20 9.08 21.64 7.22
CA TYR A 20 7.92 21.79 6.35
C TYR A 20 8.14 22.92 5.36
N ASN A 21 7.57 22.81 4.16
CA ASN A 21 7.51 23.91 3.21
C ASN A 21 6.42 24.94 3.62
N PRO A 22 6.33 26.11 2.97
CA PRO A 22 5.36 27.15 3.34
C PRO A 22 3.89 26.75 3.19
N SER A 23 3.55 25.90 2.22
CA SER A 23 2.20 25.33 2.07
C SER A 23 1.89 24.26 3.12
N GLY A 24 2.94 23.70 3.71
CA GLY A 24 2.90 22.87 4.89
C GLY A 24 3.10 21.38 4.71
N GLY A 25 3.46 20.95 3.51
CA GLY A 25 3.98 19.61 3.27
C GLY A 25 5.32 19.39 3.98
N LEU A 26 5.57 18.16 4.41
CA LEU A 26 6.84 17.73 5.01
C LEU A 26 7.94 17.80 3.95
N CYS A 27 8.92 18.67 4.07
CA CYS A 27 10.03 18.82 3.12
C CYS A 27 11.22 17.93 3.50
N ARG A 28 11.48 17.73 4.80
CA ARG A 28 12.60 16.91 5.28
C ARG A 28 12.27 16.20 6.58
N LEU A 29 12.65 14.93 6.68
CA LEU A 29 12.70 14.12 7.88
C LEU A 29 14.15 13.69 8.11
N GLN A 30 14.73 14.01 9.27
CA GLN A 30 16.07 13.59 9.65
C GLN A 30 16.01 12.74 10.91
N TYR A 31 16.60 11.55 10.85
CA TYR A 31 16.67 10.61 11.96
C TYR A 31 17.92 10.87 12.82
N GLY A 32 17.87 10.46 14.09
CA GLY A 32 18.98 10.64 15.05
C GLY A 32 20.31 10.01 14.61
N ASN A 33 20.25 8.95 13.81
CA ASN A 33 21.43 8.31 13.21
C ASN A 33 22.03 9.10 12.02
N GLY A 34 21.43 10.24 11.65
CA GLY A 34 21.86 11.12 10.57
C GLY A 34 21.37 10.72 9.18
N ILE A 35 20.60 9.63 9.04
CA ILE A 35 19.84 9.37 7.80
C ILE A 35 18.81 10.50 7.64
N GLN A 36 18.62 10.98 6.42
CA GLN A 36 17.57 11.95 6.13
C GLN A 36 16.80 11.57 4.87
N THR A 37 15.52 11.91 4.85
CA THR A 37 14.62 11.80 3.72
C THR A 37 14.12 13.18 3.34
N GLU A 38 14.27 13.54 2.08
CA GLU A 38 13.74 14.77 1.48
C GLU A 38 12.55 14.43 0.58
N TYR A 39 11.57 15.33 0.58
CA TYR A 39 10.33 15.17 -0.16
C TYR A 39 10.14 16.38 -1.08
N GLY A 40 10.09 16.11 -2.39
CA GLY A 40 9.72 17.11 -3.40
C GLY A 40 8.23 17.05 -3.69
N TYR A 41 7.65 18.19 -4.01
CA TYR A 41 6.25 18.31 -4.38
C TYR A 41 6.14 19.08 -5.70
N ASN A 42 5.15 18.74 -6.52
CA ASN A 42 4.79 19.53 -7.69
C ASN A 42 3.95 20.76 -7.28
N ASP A 43 3.57 21.58 -8.27
CA ASP A 43 2.81 22.82 -8.05
C ASP A 43 1.42 22.59 -7.44
N SER A 44 0.85 21.39 -7.61
CA SER A 44 -0.43 21.01 -6.98
C SER A 44 -0.27 20.53 -5.53
N GLY A 45 0.97 20.50 -5.00
CA GLY A 45 1.26 20.06 -3.64
C GLY A 45 1.26 18.54 -3.47
N THR A 46 1.25 17.76 -4.56
CA THR A 46 1.38 16.30 -4.49
C THR A 46 2.84 15.90 -4.53
N LEU A 47 3.21 14.84 -3.80
CA LEU A 47 4.58 14.33 -3.75
C LEU A 47 5.09 14.01 -5.17
N SER A 48 6.21 14.56 -5.58
CA SER A 48 6.81 14.31 -6.90
C SER A 48 8.14 13.57 -6.81
N SER A 49 8.86 13.71 -5.69
CA SER A 49 10.11 13.00 -5.46
C SER A 49 10.34 12.67 -3.99
N LEU A 50 11.11 11.62 -3.74
CA LEU A 50 11.57 11.22 -2.41
C LEU A 50 13.02 10.76 -2.49
N VAL A 51 13.90 11.38 -1.70
CA VAL A 51 15.33 11.02 -1.65
C VAL A 51 15.72 10.73 -0.22
N THR A 52 16.20 9.52 0.06
CA THR A 52 16.79 9.15 1.34
C THR A 52 18.30 9.00 1.21
N VAL A 53 19.06 9.67 2.05
CA VAL A 53 20.53 9.59 2.10
C VAL A 53 21.03 9.24 3.50
N THR A 54 22.21 8.62 3.56
CA THR A 54 22.97 8.47 4.81
C THR A 54 23.48 9.83 5.30
N LYS A 55 24.02 9.86 6.52
CA LYS A 55 24.70 11.04 7.08
C LYS A 55 25.85 11.55 6.19
N GLN A 56 26.48 10.66 5.43
CA GLN A 56 27.59 10.96 4.51
C GLN A 56 27.11 11.36 3.11
N GLY A 57 25.79 11.44 2.89
CA GLY A 57 25.20 11.83 1.60
C GLY A 57 25.08 10.69 0.58
N GLN A 58 25.33 9.43 0.97
CA GLN A 58 25.10 8.30 0.09
C GLN A 58 23.59 8.08 -0.11
N VAL A 59 23.13 8.05 -1.35
CA VAL A 59 21.74 7.76 -1.70
C VAL A 59 21.39 6.32 -1.35
N LEU A 60 20.39 6.16 -0.50
CA LEU A 60 19.77 4.88 -0.13
C LEU A 60 18.52 4.61 -0.97
N LEU A 61 17.72 5.64 -1.21
CA LEU A 61 16.51 5.59 -2.02
C LEU A 61 16.39 6.91 -2.79
N ASN A 62 15.96 6.84 -4.04
CA ASN A 62 15.62 8.00 -4.86
C ASN A 62 14.44 7.61 -5.74
N PHE A 63 13.27 8.18 -5.50
CA PHE A 63 12.05 7.88 -6.25
C PHE A 63 11.48 9.14 -6.86
N ASP A 64 11.04 9.03 -8.10
CA ASP A 64 10.14 9.96 -8.78
C ASP A 64 8.73 9.36 -8.84
N TYR A 65 7.74 10.25 -8.78
CA TYR A 65 6.33 9.92 -8.75
C TYR A 65 5.58 10.64 -9.87
N ALA A 66 4.71 9.92 -10.56
CA ALA A 66 3.77 10.50 -11.52
C ALA A 66 2.35 10.07 -11.21
N TYR A 67 1.38 10.91 -11.57
CA TYR A 67 -0.03 10.72 -11.25
C TYR A 67 -0.91 10.93 -12.48
N ASP A 68 -2.06 10.27 -12.51
CA ASP A 68 -3.14 10.62 -13.45
C ASP A 68 -3.93 11.86 -12.98
N GLY A 69 -4.88 12.31 -13.79
CA GLY A 69 -5.72 13.47 -13.48
C GLY A 69 -6.65 13.30 -12.27
N ASN A 70 -6.85 12.07 -11.79
CA ASN A 70 -7.63 11.78 -10.59
C ASN A 70 -6.75 11.70 -9.33
N GLY A 71 -5.43 11.87 -9.48
CA GLY A 71 -4.47 11.79 -8.38
C GLY A 71 -4.03 10.37 -8.04
N ASN A 72 -4.30 9.37 -8.89
CA ASN A 72 -3.76 8.03 -8.69
C ASN A 72 -2.31 7.99 -9.15
N CYS A 73 -1.43 7.38 -8.35
CA CYS A 73 -0.02 7.21 -8.69
C CYS A 73 0.11 6.22 -9.86
N ILE A 74 0.55 6.67 -11.03
CA ILE A 74 0.75 5.83 -12.23
C ILE A 74 2.20 5.36 -12.37
N GLN A 75 3.13 5.99 -11.64
CA GLN A 75 4.54 5.63 -11.64
C GLN A 75 5.18 5.92 -10.29
N LYS A 76 5.96 4.96 -9.80
CA LYS A 76 6.90 5.11 -8.69
C LYS A 76 8.20 4.43 -9.08
N SER A 77 9.16 5.20 -9.56
CA SER A 77 10.39 4.66 -10.15
C SER A 77 11.63 5.34 -9.60
N GLY A 78 12.73 4.61 -9.59
CA GLY A 78 13.96 5.05 -8.98
C GLY A 78 14.97 3.91 -8.97
N ALA A 79 16.12 4.05 -9.63
CA ALA A 79 17.02 2.92 -9.86
C ALA A 79 17.35 2.14 -8.56
N PRO A 80 17.18 0.80 -8.53
CA PRO A 80 16.83 -0.09 -9.65
C PRO A 80 15.33 -0.29 -9.89
N TYR A 81 14.47 0.31 -9.06
CA TYR A 81 13.04 0.06 -9.04
C TYR A 81 12.29 0.74 -10.19
N GLN A 82 11.40 0.00 -10.83
CA GLN A 82 10.53 0.50 -11.89
C GLN A 82 9.12 -0.01 -11.65
N ASN A 83 8.29 0.84 -11.05
CA ASN A 83 6.90 0.50 -10.80
C ASN A 83 5.95 1.40 -11.60
N THR A 84 4.97 0.79 -12.26
CA THR A 84 3.89 1.49 -12.95
C THR A 84 2.55 0.89 -12.57
N TYR A 85 1.52 1.72 -12.65
CA TYR A 85 0.17 1.36 -12.24
C TYR A 85 -0.85 1.91 -13.24
N THR A 86 -1.90 1.13 -13.49
CA THR A 86 -3.04 1.59 -14.29
C THR A 86 -4.33 1.40 -13.51
N TYR A 87 -5.33 2.24 -13.81
CA TYR A 87 -6.58 2.31 -13.08
C TYR A 87 -7.75 2.32 -14.06
N ASP A 88 -8.91 1.83 -13.60
CA ASP A 88 -10.16 2.02 -14.32
C ASP A 88 -10.79 3.39 -14.01
N CYS A 89 -11.91 3.68 -14.67
CA CYS A 89 -12.65 4.94 -14.47
C CYS A 89 -13.22 5.14 -13.06
N MET A 90 -13.22 4.11 -12.22
CA MET A 90 -13.63 4.17 -10.82
C MET A 90 -12.43 4.26 -9.86
N ASN A 91 -11.24 4.57 -10.39
CA ASN A 91 -9.97 4.66 -9.65
C ASN A 91 -9.53 3.34 -8.98
N ARG A 92 -9.92 2.20 -9.56
CA ARG A 92 -9.51 0.88 -9.07
C ARG A 92 -8.32 0.38 -9.88
N LEU A 93 -7.30 -0.12 -9.18
CA LEU A 93 -6.06 -0.63 -9.78
C LEU A 93 -6.35 -1.80 -10.73
N LEU A 94 -6.09 -1.65 -12.03
CA LEU A 94 -6.21 -2.71 -13.03
C LEU A 94 -4.93 -3.50 -13.21
N GLU A 95 -3.79 -2.82 -13.20
CA GLU A 95 -2.48 -3.43 -13.39
C GLU A 95 -1.45 -2.76 -12.50
N ALA A 96 -0.59 -3.57 -11.89
CA ALA A 96 0.65 -3.12 -11.27
C ALA A 96 1.82 -3.88 -11.92
N VAL A 97 2.79 -3.14 -12.45
CA VAL A 97 4.08 -3.69 -12.86
C VAL A 97 5.08 -3.27 -11.81
N GLN A 98 5.77 -4.22 -11.19
CA GLN A 98 6.81 -3.96 -10.20
C GLN A 98 8.08 -4.70 -10.61
N ASP A 99 9.11 -3.94 -11.03
CA ASP A 99 10.39 -4.48 -11.47
C ASP A 99 10.24 -5.59 -12.53
N GLY A 100 9.37 -5.33 -13.51
CA GLY A 100 9.02 -6.26 -14.59
C GLY A 100 8.01 -7.36 -14.23
N LYS A 101 7.63 -7.51 -12.95
CA LYS A 101 6.59 -8.46 -12.53
C LYS A 101 5.23 -7.80 -12.64
N THR A 102 4.35 -8.38 -13.46
CA THR A 102 3.00 -7.85 -13.69
C THR A 102 1.97 -8.57 -12.84
N GLU A 103 1.10 -7.80 -12.18
CA GLU A 103 -0.13 -8.25 -11.55
C GLU A 103 -1.33 -7.53 -12.16
N LYS A 104 -2.36 -8.28 -12.55
CA LYS A 104 -3.61 -7.73 -13.10
C LYS A 104 -4.81 -8.05 -12.22
N TYR A 105 -5.78 -7.16 -12.23
CA TYR A 105 -6.95 -7.22 -11.37
C TYR A 105 -8.21 -6.94 -12.16
N THR A 106 -9.27 -7.68 -11.86
CA THR A 106 -10.61 -7.40 -12.39
C THR A 106 -11.60 -7.22 -11.25
N TYR A 107 -12.66 -6.47 -11.51
CA TYR A 107 -13.67 -6.11 -10.52
C TYR A 107 -15.06 -6.23 -11.11
N ASP A 108 -16.05 -6.49 -10.27
CA ASP A 108 -17.45 -6.31 -10.63
C ASP A 108 -17.87 -4.83 -10.54
N LEU A 109 -19.11 -4.52 -10.87
CA LEU A 109 -19.65 -3.15 -10.80
C LEU A 109 -19.75 -2.61 -9.37
N ALA A 110 -19.82 -3.48 -8.36
CA ALA A 110 -19.88 -3.10 -6.95
C ALA A 110 -18.49 -2.86 -6.34
N GLY A 111 -17.40 -3.07 -7.10
CA GLY A 111 -16.03 -2.89 -6.61
C GLY A 111 -15.42 -4.12 -5.96
N LYS A 112 -16.08 -5.27 -6.01
CA LYS A 112 -15.49 -6.53 -5.53
C LYS A 112 -14.47 -7.02 -6.55
N ARG A 113 -13.25 -7.27 -6.08
CA ARG A 113 -12.20 -7.89 -6.91
C ARG A 113 -12.65 -9.30 -7.28
N LEU A 114 -12.72 -9.63 -8.57
CA LEU A 114 -13.10 -10.97 -9.03
C LEU A 114 -11.89 -11.84 -9.31
N LYS A 115 -10.81 -11.24 -9.83
CA LYS A 115 -9.62 -11.96 -10.26
C LYS A 115 -8.35 -11.22 -9.91
N LYS A 116 -7.30 -11.97 -9.62
CA LYS A 116 -5.90 -11.52 -9.61
C LYS A 116 -5.10 -12.45 -10.51
N GLU A 117 -4.32 -11.89 -11.43
CA GLU A 117 -3.39 -12.64 -12.28
C GLU A 117 -1.96 -12.20 -11.99
N SER A 118 -1.06 -13.14 -11.71
CA SER A 118 0.36 -12.91 -11.48
C SER A 118 1.18 -13.88 -12.32
N GLY A 119 1.66 -13.44 -13.48
CA GLY A 119 2.28 -14.32 -14.46
C GLY A 119 1.30 -15.38 -14.98
N ARG A 120 1.59 -16.67 -14.73
CA ARG A 120 0.69 -17.79 -15.09
C ARG A 120 -0.34 -18.12 -14.01
N LYS A 121 -0.23 -17.52 -12.82
CA LYS A 121 -1.10 -17.81 -11.68
C LYS A 121 -2.36 -16.96 -11.76
N THR A 122 -3.50 -17.58 -11.56
CA THR A 122 -4.80 -16.91 -11.46
C THR A 122 -5.44 -17.24 -10.12
N GLU A 123 -5.86 -16.21 -9.39
CA GLU A 123 -6.72 -16.32 -8.21
C GLU A 123 -8.11 -15.75 -8.53
N ILE A 124 -9.15 -16.49 -8.15
CA ILE A 124 -10.56 -16.11 -8.26
C ILE A 124 -11.08 -15.86 -6.85
N TYR A 125 -11.82 -14.77 -6.70
CA TYR A 125 -12.35 -14.31 -5.43
C TYR A 125 -13.89 -14.40 -5.46
N GLU A 126 -14.45 -15.04 -4.44
CA GLU A 126 -15.88 -15.30 -4.32
C GLU A 126 -16.45 -14.55 -3.13
N TYR A 127 -17.68 -14.05 -3.26
CA TYR A 127 -18.32 -13.25 -2.22
C TYR A 127 -19.78 -13.64 -2.04
N ASN A 128 -20.27 -13.49 -0.82
CA ASN A 128 -21.70 -13.60 -0.54
C ASN A 128 -22.45 -12.28 -0.84
N ALA A 129 -23.78 -12.31 -0.65
CA ALA A 129 -24.66 -11.15 -0.87
C ALA A 129 -24.39 -9.97 0.09
N LYS A 130 -23.68 -10.20 1.21
CA LYS A 130 -23.24 -9.16 2.15
C LYS A 130 -21.86 -8.60 1.79
N ASN A 131 -21.35 -8.90 0.59
CA ASN A 131 -20.02 -8.51 0.11
C ASN A 131 -18.85 -9.01 0.99
N GLN A 132 -19.05 -10.11 1.71
CA GLN A 132 -17.99 -10.77 2.47
C GLN A 132 -17.29 -11.80 1.58
N LEU A 133 -15.96 -11.86 1.63
CA LEU A 133 -15.15 -12.80 0.87
C LEU A 133 -15.41 -14.22 1.38
N THR A 134 -15.98 -15.10 0.57
CA THR A 134 -16.28 -16.49 0.94
C THR A 134 -15.26 -17.47 0.39
N GLY A 135 -14.49 -17.10 -0.64
CA GLY A 135 -13.59 -18.02 -1.30
C GLY A 135 -12.41 -17.34 -1.99
N ILE A 136 -11.25 -17.99 -1.94
CA ILE A 136 -10.12 -17.73 -2.84
C ILE A 136 -9.73 -19.05 -3.49
N GLN A 137 -9.75 -19.09 -4.83
CA GLN A 137 -9.38 -20.27 -5.60
C GLN A 137 -8.28 -19.97 -6.61
N SER A 138 -7.25 -20.79 -6.61
CA SER A 138 -6.21 -20.92 -7.62
C SER A 138 -5.77 -22.37 -7.74
N GLU A 139 -4.86 -22.66 -8.67
CA GLU A 139 -4.27 -24.00 -8.81
C GLU A 139 -3.58 -24.46 -7.52
N GLU A 140 -2.88 -23.54 -6.84
CA GLU A 140 -2.07 -23.83 -5.65
C GLU A 140 -2.85 -23.63 -4.34
N ARG A 141 -3.89 -22.79 -4.34
CA ARG A 141 -4.56 -22.34 -3.11
C ARG A 141 -6.08 -22.44 -3.26
N THR A 142 -6.71 -23.09 -2.30
CA THR A 142 -8.17 -23.04 -2.14
C THR A 142 -8.44 -22.74 -0.67
N ILE A 143 -9.08 -21.61 -0.40
CA ILE A 143 -9.53 -21.22 0.95
C ILE A 143 -11.01 -20.88 0.88
N GLN A 144 -11.76 -21.37 1.85
CA GLN A 144 -13.16 -21.03 2.08
C GLN A 144 -13.31 -20.31 3.43
N TYR A 145 -14.18 -19.31 3.48
CA TYR A 145 -14.46 -18.49 4.65
C TYR A 145 -15.94 -18.63 5.02
N HIS A 146 -16.22 -18.88 6.29
CA HIS A 146 -17.59 -18.96 6.81
C HIS A 146 -17.83 -17.93 7.89
N TYR A 147 -18.98 -17.27 7.81
CA TYR A 147 -19.38 -16.20 8.71
C TYR A 147 -20.66 -16.58 9.46
N ASP A 148 -20.83 -16.02 10.65
CA ASP A 148 -22.11 -16.06 11.35
C ASP A 148 -23.11 -15.05 10.74
N PRO A 149 -24.38 -15.05 11.18
CA PRO A 149 -25.37 -14.10 10.68
C PRO A 149 -25.04 -12.62 10.95
N GLN A 150 -24.27 -12.33 11.99
CA GLN A 150 -23.82 -10.98 12.37
C GLN A 150 -22.62 -10.51 11.52
N GLY A 151 -21.96 -11.44 10.84
CA GLY A 151 -20.85 -11.19 9.94
C GLY A 151 -19.47 -11.45 10.55
N ASN A 152 -19.38 -12.07 11.72
CA ASN A 152 -18.11 -12.47 12.32
C ASN A 152 -17.56 -13.72 11.61
N LEU A 153 -16.25 -13.77 11.38
CA LEU A 153 -15.59 -14.88 10.69
C LEU A 153 -15.50 -16.09 11.62
N LEU A 154 -16.29 -17.14 11.38
CA LEU A 154 -16.26 -18.35 12.19
C LEU A 154 -15.14 -19.31 11.80
N GLU A 155 -14.81 -19.38 10.51
CA GLU A 155 -13.95 -20.43 10.00
C GLU A 155 -13.18 -20.02 8.74
N GLU A 156 -11.92 -20.45 8.68
CA GLU A 156 -11.10 -20.49 7.48
C GLU A 156 -10.72 -21.94 7.18
N LEU A 157 -11.04 -22.42 5.99
CA LEU A 157 -10.77 -23.79 5.55
C LEU A 157 -9.82 -23.78 4.36
N GLY A 158 -8.58 -24.21 4.59
CA GLY A 158 -7.63 -24.53 3.53
C GLY A 158 -7.71 -26.01 3.13
N ARG A 159 -6.95 -26.41 2.10
CA ARG A 159 -6.93 -27.80 1.60
C ARG A 159 -6.56 -28.85 2.67
N THR A 160 -5.65 -28.51 3.57
CA THR A 160 -5.09 -29.43 4.58
C THR A 160 -5.18 -28.91 6.00
N TRP A 161 -5.73 -27.71 6.19
CA TRP A 161 -5.77 -27.03 7.48
C TRP A 161 -7.10 -26.32 7.67
N LYS A 162 -7.42 -26.08 8.93
CA LYS A 162 -8.64 -25.39 9.33
C LYS A 162 -8.36 -24.52 10.55
N LYS A 163 -8.87 -23.29 10.54
CA LYS A 163 -8.89 -22.38 11.69
C LYS A 163 -10.34 -22.06 12.04
N ARG A 164 -10.64 -22.02 13.34
CA ARG A 164 -11.94 -21.61 13.87
C ARG A 164 -11.75 -20.45 14.82
N TYR A 165 -12.73 -19.56 14.83
CA TYR A 165 -12.80 -18.44 15.73
C TYR A 165 -14.09 -18.56 16.57
N ALA A 166 -13.99 -18.11 17.81
CA ALA A 166 -15.12 -17.98 18.71
C ALA A 166 -15.14 -16.53 19.20
N TYR A 167 -16.34 -15.97 19.30
CA TYR A 167 -16.59 -14.62 19.75
C TYR A 167 -17.50 -14.67 20.96
N ASP A 168 -17.28 -13.76 21.90
CA ASP A 168 -18.17 -13.60 23.04
C ASP A 168 -19.54 -13.12 22.55
N ILE A 169 -20.59 -13.65 23.17
CA ILE A 169 -21.97 -13.23 22.91
C ILE A 169 -22.27 -12.15 23.97
N TYR A 170 -22.42 -10.90 23.54
CA TYR A 170 -22.92 -9.82 24.42
C TYR A 170 -24.45 -9.83 24.49
#